data_AF-A0A3A5W4C3-F1
#
_entry.id   AF-A0A3A5W4C3-F1
#
_cell.length_a   1.000
_cell.length_b   1.000
_cell.length_c   1.000
_cell.angle_alpha   90.00
_cell.angle_beta   90.00
_cell.angle_gamma   90.00
#
_symmetry.space_group_name_H-M   'P 1'
#
loop_
_entity.id
_entity.type
_entity.pdbx_description
1 polymer ?
#
loop_
_entity_poly.entity_id
_entity_poly.type
_entity_poly.pdbx_seq_one_letter_code
_entity_poly.pdbx_strand_id
1 'polypeptide(L)'
;MGVEKSAYRQPVTPQGLKAIEKGTLTWLDDDMYNNLNTGVLEQYLEEKNLDESFEVSHWSTPKVMYGIAIGAIFSGVTAYIGLKLGLAISAAWYIAYLLGMALKWSPSEVNIATSATTGATHASTGFIFTFPAIFLLASDPRYFLADGPLISNADTFNLAFVGIVASMFAGFLGIMYFIIFRRVWLVEDPLPLPGFEATLKMLDIASDVNTGAVEHARASLKTIGWWTTITMGALFLIEYPLVWLDGKKWALIDFLAEKGHIGEYGLATFYSKGKIHQPSGIDEVTGESLNYTHWSEGAAWNPFAYTYIGVALTPSMFAIGWFMKTRVAFLVNLGTLVGWFFLVPAVVYFNFPIYDATLQSSIPIQEYAKGGSASLQMIAFSKSVRTIAIGSIVGGGMFGLAKMWKTFVNIFADIGSAFKGEGSQEYMEGKGWYEWPLKHIPIFMLITFVSMILIFTVGGFSVLASLVFATVLILTTFLLGAIAVRVMGETGIEPVSGTSFIVLLMLLGVFL
;
A
#
# COMPACT_ATOMS: atom_id res chain seq x y z
N MET A 1 41.38 0.30 -11.50
CA MET A 1 40.12 0.98 -11.88
C MET A 1 39.69 1.79 -10.69
N GLY A 2 39.61 3.12 -10.81
CA GLY A 2 39.16 3.97 -9.69
C GLY A 2 37.72 3.64 -9.35
N VAL A 3 37.44 3.45 -8.06
CA VAL A 3 36.08 3.29 -7.53
C VAL A 3 35.27 4.49 -8.02
N GLU A 4 34.22 4.26 -8.81
CA GLU A 4 33.31 5.32 -9.23
C GLU A 4 32.69 5.94 -7.97
N LYS A 5 33.03 7.20 -7.70
CA LYS A 5 32.48 7.94 -6.56
C LYS A 5 31.06 8.39 -6.91
N SER A 6 30.08 7.98 -6.12
CA SER A 6 28.71 8.49 -6.16
C SER A 6 28.67 10.02 -6.17
N ALA A 7 27.81 10.60 -7.02
CA ALA A 7 27.68 12.04 -7.24
C ALA A 7 27.10 12.84 -6.04
N TYR A 8 26.84 12.19 -4.91
CA TYR A 8 26.03 12.72 -3.81
C TYR A 8 26.77 12.92 -2.48
N ARG A 9 28.11 12.82 -2.46
CA ARG A 9 28.85 13.00 -1.20
C ARG A 9 28.89 14.46 -0.75
N GLN A 10 28.55 14.69 0.51
CA GLN A 10 28.60 16.00 1.15
C GLN A 10 29.92 16.18 1.93
N PRO A 11 30.42 17.42 2.08
CA PRO A 11 31.56 17.68 2.95
C PRO A 11 31.16 17.43 4.41
N VAL A 12 32.05 16.81 5.19
CA VAL A 12 31.86 16.59 6.63
C VAL A 12 31.78 17.94 7.37
N THR A 13 30.89 18.06 8.34
CA THR A 13 30.79 19.26 9.18
C THR A 13 31.88 19.24 10.25
N PRO A 14 32.41 20.41 10.67
CA PRO A 14 33.43 20.49 11.71
C PRO A 14 32.98 19.91 13.05
N GLN A 15 31.69 20.02 13.37
CA GLN A 15 31.11 19.49 14.61
C GLN A 15 30.99 17.96 14.55
N GLY A 16 30.49 17.41 13.44
CA GLY A 16 30.44 15.96 13.22
C GLY A 16 31.81 15.31 13.23
N LEU A 17 32.80 15.90 12.56
CA LEU A 17 34.17 15.37 12.59
C LEU A 17 34.72 15.32 14.03
N LYS A 18 34.50 16.38 14.81
CA LYS A 18 34.91 16.44 16.22
C LYS A 18 34.17 15.42 17.08
N ALA A 19 32.90 15.15 16.81
CA ALA A 19 32.10 14.16 17.53
C ALA A 19 32.52 12.71 17.19
N ILE A 20 32.87 12.47 15.92
CA ILE A 20 33.45 11.21 15.43
C ILE A 20 34.81 10.95 16.10
N GLU A 21 35.73 11.92 16.07
CA GLU A 21 37.06 11.79 16.69
C GLU A 21 37.00 11.52 18.21
N LYS A 22 35.97 12.05 18.88
CA LYS A 22 35.78 11.87 20.32
C LYS A 22 34.98 10.63 20.70
N GLY A 23 34.42 9.91 19.72
CA GLY A 23 33.50 8.80 19.97
C GLY A 23 32.20 9.20 20.69
N THR A 24 31.86 10.49 20.71
CA THR A 24 30.66 10.99 21.43
C THR A 24 29.41 10.98 20.55
N LEU A 25 29.56 10.67 19.27
CA LEU A 25 28.46 10.66 18.31
C LEU A 25 27.47 9.54 18.65
N THR A 26 26.23 9.91 18.93
CA THR A 26 25.14 8.96 19.19
C THR A 26 24.27 8.77 17.96
N TRP A 27 23.57 7.63 17.86
CA TRP A 27 22.71 7.25 16.72
C TRP A 27 21.54 8.21 16.45
N LEU A 28 21.25 9.12 17.39
CA LEU A 28 20.18 10.09 17.31
C LEU A 28 20.73 11.48 17.65
N ASP A 29 21.88 11.86 17.09
CA ASP A 29 22.48 13.19 17.29
C ASP A 29 22.32 14.05 16.03
N ASP A 30 22.10 15.36 16.19
CA ASP A 30 22.01 16.32 15.09
C ASP A 30 23.29 16.32 14.24
N ASP A 31 24.44 16.13 14.91
CA ASP A 31 25.74 16.01 14.26
C ASP A 31 25.87 14.72 13.43
N MET A 32 25.15 13.66 13.77
CA MET A 32 25.09 12.45 12.94
C MET A 32 24.32 12.75 11.64
N TYR A 33 23.15 13.39 11.74
CA TYR A 33 22.30 13.64 10.57
C TYR A 33 22.90 14.63 9.58
N ASN A 34 23.52 15.69 10.08
CA ASN A 34 24.19 16.68 9.24
C ASN A 34 25.43 16.12 8.50
N ASN A 35 25.87 14.92 8.86
CA ASN A 35 27.02 14.24 8.25
C ASN A 35 26.62 13.00 7.44
N LEU A 36 25.33 12.81 7.17
CA LEU A 36 24.88 11.79 6.21
C LEU A 36 25.47 12.08 4.82
N ASN A 37 25.86 11.03 4.11
CA ASN A 37 26.52 11.06 2.82
C ASN A 37 27.93 11.67 2.84
N THR A 38 28.61 11.73 3.98
CA THR A 38 29.99 12.27 4.05
C THR A 38 31.06 11.22 3.73
N GLY A 39 30.71 9.94 3.78
CA GLY A 39 31.61 8.79 3.71
C GLY A 39 32.33 8.50 5.01
N VAL A 40 32.75 9.54 5.74
CA VAL A 40 33.47 9.43 7.01
C VAL A 40 32.53 8.98 8.13
N LEU A 41 31.30 9.52 8.16
CA LEU A 41 30.30 9.09 9.10
C LEU A 41 29.94 7.62 8.91
N GLU A 42 29.71 7.20 7.66
CA GLU A 42 29.32 5.84 7.31
C GLU A 42 30.40 4.84 7.74
N GLN A 43 31.67 5.14 7.44
CA GLN A 43 32.79 4.33 7.89
C GLN A 43 32.87 4.25 9.42
N TYR A 44 32.71 5.37 10.13
CA TYR A 44 32.69 5.39 11.60
C TYR A 44 31.55 4.55 12.18
N LEU A 45 30.34 4.65 11.62
CA LEU A 45 29.19 3.87 12.07
C LEU A 45 29.35 2.37 11.76
N GLU A 46 30.01 2.02 10.66
CA GLU A 46 30.33 0.64 10.31
C GLU A 46 31.33 0.02 11.30
N GLU A 47 32.45 0.72 11.57
CA GLU A 47 33.44 0.30 12.55
C GLU A 47 32.83 0.17 13.95
N LYS A 48 32.05 1.18 14.36
CA LYS A 48 31.30 1.16 15.63
C LYS A 48 30.32 -0.01 15.69
N ASN A 49 29.59 -0.28 14.59
CA ASN A 49 28.69 -1.44 14.51
C ASN A 49 29.45 -2.76 14.63
N LEU A 50 30.62 -2.94 14.01
CA LEU A 50 31.37 -4.19 14.11
C LEU A 50 31.83 -4.50 15.54
N ASP A 51 32.02 -3.46 16.35
CA ASP A 51 32.36 -3.58 17.76
C ASP A 51 31.11 -3.76 18.65
N GLU A 52 30.08 -2.93 18.46
CA GLU A 52 28.87 -2.88 19.31
C GLU A 52 27.79 -3.91 18.93
N SER A 53 27.72 -4.38 17.68
CA SER A 53 26.62 -5.27 17.22
C SER A 53 26.58 -6.64 17.90
N PHE A 54 27.68 -7.02 18.55
CA PHE A 54 27.78 -8.27 19.31
C PHE A 54 27.43 -8.10 20.80
N GLU A 55 27.16 -6.88 21.27
CA GLU A 55 26.55 -6.67 22.57
C GLU A 55 25.10 -7.16 22.52
N VAL A 56 24.83 -8.19 23.34
CA VAL A 56 23.59 -8.95 23.51
C VAL A 56 22.33 -8.27 22.92
N SER A 57 21.73 -8.93 21.92
CA SER A 57 20.41 -8.60 21.36
C SER A 57 19.43 -8.17 22.46
N HIS A 58 19.05 -6.89 22.46
CA HIS A 58 18.04 -6.31 23.34
C HIS A 58 16.61 -6.75 22.95
N TRP A 59 16.39 -8.05 22.79
CA TRP A 59 15.05 -8.59 22.54
C TRP A 59 14.13 -8.22 23.71
N SER A 60 12.99 -7.64 23.38
CA SER A 60 12.00 -7.24 24.38
C SER A 60 10.61 -7.68 23.95
N THR A 61 10.18 -8.83 24.47
CA THR A 61 8.83 -9.38 24.23
C THR A 61 7.73 -8.35 24.51
N PRO A 62 7.78 -7.53 25.57
CA PRO A 62 6.77 -6.49 25.79
C PRO A 62 6.69 -5.48 24.63
N LYS A 63 7.82 -5.05 24.05
CA LYS A 63 7.84 -4.08 22.93
C LYS A 63 7.30 -4.69 21.65
N VAL A 64 7.60 -5.96 21.41
CA VAL A 64 6.99 -6.74 20.33
C VAL A 64 5.47 -6.76 20.49
N MET A 65 4.97 -7.05 21.69
CA MET A 65 3.54 -7.09 21.97
C MET A 65 2.87 -5.72 21.81
N TYR A 66 3.52 -4.64 22.24
CA TYR A 66 3.03 -3.27 21.97
C TYR A 66 2.97 -2.99 20.47
N GLY A 67 4.00 -3.37 19.73
CA GLY A 67 4.03 -3.22 18.27
C GLY A 67 2.92 -4.01 17.58
N ILE A 68 2.72 -5.28 17.97
CA ILE A 68 1.63 -6.11 17.45
C ILE A 68 0.28 -5.51 17.80
N ALA A 69 0.07 -5.01 19.02
CA ALA A 69 -1.20 -4.42 19.44
C ALA A 69 -1.54 -3.16 18.62
N ILE A 70 -0.57 -2.26 18.44
CA ILE A 70 -0.72 -1.07 17.60
C ILE A 70 -0.98 -1.49 16.15
N GLY A 71 -0.17 -2.42 15.62
CA GLY A 71 -0.28 -2.94 14.27
C GLY A 71 -1.62 -3.63 14.01
N ALA A 72 -2.19 -4.34 14.99
CA ALA A 72 -3.49 -4.98 14.86
C ALA A 72 -4.63 -3.97 14.74
N ILE A 73 -4.60 -2.89 15.54
CA ILE A 73 -5.60 -1.81 15.45
C ILE A 73 -5.49 -1.12 14.08
N PHE A 74 -4.28 -0.75 13.69
CA PHE A 74 -4.04 -0.06 12.42
C PHE A 74 -4.20 -0.97 11.19
N SER A 75 -4.06 -2.29 11.34
CA SER A 75 -4.41 -3.26 10.31
C SER A 75 -5.89 -3.16 9.96
N GLY A 76 -6.78 -3.04 10.96
CA GLY A 76 -8.21 -2.82 10.72
C GLY A 76 -8.50 -1.48 10.01
N VAL A 77 -7.81 -0.40 10.42
CA VAL A 77 -7.91 0.91 9.76
C VAL A 77 -7.41 0.83 8.32
N THR A 78 -6.28 0.17 8.08
CA THR A 78 -5.66 0.00 6.77
C THR A 78 -6.57 -0.83 5.86
N ALA A 79 -7.18 -1.90 6.37
CA ALA A 79 -8.14 -2.71 5.64
C ALA A 79 -9.40 -1.90 5.28
N TYR A 80 -9.94 -1.12 6.21
CA TYR A 80 -11.08 -0.25 5.93
C TYR A 80 -10.76 0.79 4.85
N ILE A 81 -9.64 1.50 5.00
CA ILE A 81 -9.20 2.51 4.02
C ILE A 81 -8.92 1.84 2.67
N GLY A 82 -8.28 0.69 2.64
CA GLY A 82 -7.99 -0.02 1.40
C GLY A 82 -9.23 -0.56 0.70
N LEU A 83 -10.24 -1.00 1.45
CA LEU A 83 -11.55 -1.37 0.88
C LEU A 83 -12.34 -0.15 0.39
N LYS A 84 -12.23 1.00 1.07
CA LYS A 84 -12.94 2.24 0.72
C LYS A 84 -12.29 3.00 -0.44
N LEU A 85 -10.96 3.09 -0.45
CA LEU A 85 -10.17 3.92 -1.37
C LEU A 85 -9.35 3.12 -2.39
N GLY A 86 -9.22 1.80 -2.23
CA GLY A 86 -8.42 0.96 -3.12
C GLY A 86 -6.91 1.06 -2.91
N LEU A 87 -6.46 1.65 -1.79
CA LEU A 87 -5.04 1.85 -1.48
C LEU A 87 -4.76 1.59 0.01
N ALA A 88 -3.68 0.86 0.30
CA ALA A 88 -3.22 0.62 1.67
C ALA A 88 -2.32 1.78 2.14
N ILE A 89 -2.55 2.29 3.35
CA ILE A 89 -1.74 3.35 3.96
C ILE A 89 -1.05 2.78 5.20
N SER A 90 0.28 2.77 5.23
CA SER A 90 1.04 2.37 6.41
C SER A 90 1.33 3.59 7.29
N ALA A 91 0.48 3.81 8.29
CA ALA A 91 0.67 4.86 9.31
C ALA A 91 1.01 4.29 10.70
N ALA A 92 0.88 2.98 10.88
CA ALA A 92 0.94 2.31 12.18
C ALA A 92 2.29 2.49 12.86
N TRP A 93 3.38 2.37 12.10
CA TRP A 93 4.74 2.46 12.62
C TRP A 93 5.03 3.83 13.27
N TYR A 94 4.46 4.92 12.75
CA TYR A 94 4.59 6.25 13.34
C TYR A 94 4.03 6.32 14.76
N ILE A 95 2.93 5.61 15.03
CA ILE A 95 2.32 5.58 16.37
C ILE A 95 3.19 4.79 17.34
N ALA A 96 3.73 3.64 16.93
CA ALA A 96 4.67 2.88 17.73
C ALA A 96 5.93 3.69 18.05
N TYR A 97 6.40 4.46 17.07
CA TYR A 97 7.53 5.37 17.22
C TYR A 97 7.24 6.52 18.20
N LEU A 98 6.12 7.24 18.04
CA LEU A 98 5.70 8.31 18.94
C LEU A 98 5.49 7.82 20.37
N LEU A 99 4.90 6.62 20.54
CA LEU A 99 4.76 5.97 21.83
C LEU A 99 6.12 5.65 22.45
N GLY A 100 7.04 5.12 21.65
CA GLY A 100 8.41 4.83 22.07
C GLY A 100 9.14 6.07 22.57
N MET A 101 9.02 7.19 21.85
CA MET A 101 9.56 8.48 22.30
C MET A 101 8.89 8.98 23.59
N ALA A 102 7.56 8.96 23.66
CA ALA A 102 6.82 9.44 24.83
C ALA A 102 7.17 8.65 26.11
N LEU A 103 7.41 7.34 25.95
CA LEU A 103 7.80 6.44 27.03
C LEU A 103 9.32 6.30 27.19
N LYS A 104 10.11 7.09 26.45
CA LYS A 104 11.58 7.11 26.49
C LYS A 104 12.23 5.72 26.32
N TRP A 105 11.72 4.95 25.36
CA TRP A 105 12.31 3.67 24.99
C TRP A 105 13.66 3.88 24.30
N SER A 106 14.56 2.91 24.48
CA SER A 106 15.83 2.89 23.76
C SER A 106 15.60 2.73 22.24
N PRO A 107 16.56 3.14 21.39
CA PRO A 107 16.42 3.01 19.93
C PRO A 107 16.14 1.57 19.47
N SER A 108 16.75 0.57 20.12
CA SER A 108 16.51 -0.84 19.84
C SER A 108 15.08 -1.27 20.17
N GLU A 109 14.54 -0.85 21.31
CA GLU A 109 13.15 -1.11 21.70
C GLU A 109 12.14 -0.43 20.77
N VAL A 110 12.42 0.80 20.34
CA VAL A 110 11.62 1.51 19.33
C VAL A 110 11.64 0.74 18.01
N ASN A 111 12.82 0.32 17.54
CA ASN A 111 12.97 -0.43 16.30
C ASN A 111 12.23 -1.78 16.33
N ILE A 112 12.27 -2.49 17.46
CA ILE A 112 11.52 -3.74 17.66
C ILE A 112 10.01 -3.49 17.56
N ALA A 113 9.50 -2.46 18.26
CA ALA A 113 8.07 -2.16 18.26
C ALA A 113 7.58 -1.68 16.89
N THR A 114 8.33 -0.81 16.21
CA THR A 114 7.99 -0.31 14.87
C THR A 114 8.03 -1.44 13.85
N SER A 115 9.04 -2.32 13.90
CA SER A 115 9.15 -3.48 13.01
C SER A 115 7.98 -4.46 13.18
N ALA A 116 7.61 -4.79 14.42
CA ALA A 116 6.46 -5.63 14.70
C ALA A 116 5.13 -5.01 14.23
N THR A 117 5.01 -3.69 14.39
CA THR A 117 3.85 -2.90 13.91
C THR A 117 3.72 -2.93 12.39
N THR A 118 4.84 -2.72 11.70
CA THR A 118 4.95 -2.78 10.24
C THR A 118 4.58 -4.18 9.75
N GLY A 119 5.18 -5.24 10.30
CA GLY A 119 4.86 -6.63 9.96
C GLY A 119 3.36 -6.95 10.10
N ALA A 120 2.74 -6.56 11.22
CA ALA A 120 1.30 -6.76 11.44
C ALA A 120 0.42 -6.01 10.43
N THR A 121 0.81 -4.81 10.02
CA THR A 121 0.07 -4.01 9.04
C THR A 121 0.23 -4.56 7.61
N HIS A 122 1.44 -4.97 7.21
CA HIS A 122 1.68 -5.56 5.89
C HIS A 122 1.05 -6.94 5.71
N ALA A 123 0.94 -7.73 6.79
CA ALA A 123 0.16 -8.96 6.77
C ALA A 123 -1.31 -8.70 6.38
N SER A 124 -1.88 -7.59 6.86
CA SER A 124 -3.21 -7.13 6.44
C SER A 124 -3.25 -6.79 4.96
N THR A 125 -2.33 -5.95 4.49
CA THR A 125 -2.27 -5.46 3.09
C THR A 125 -2.36 -6.58 2.06
N GLY A 126 -1.69 -7.72 2.29
CA GLY A 126 -1.77 -8.88 1.41
C GLY A 126 -3.15 -9.56 1.38
N PHE A 127 -3.95 -9.42 2.44
CA PHE A 127 -5.26 -10.04 2.61
C PHE A 127 -6.43 -9.14 2.17
N ILE A 128 -6.30 -7.81 2.26
CA ILE A 128 -7.44 -6.88 2.06
C ILE A 128 -8.03 -6.93 0.66
N PHE A 129 -7.22 -7.28 -0.35
CA PHE A 129 -7.64 -7.29 -1.76
C PHE A 129 -8.15 -8.65 -2.23
N THR A 130 -7.82 -9.73 -1.51
CA THR A 130 -8.09 -11.11 -1.94
C THR A 130 -9.30 -11.69 -1.22
N PHE A 131 -9.31 -11.63 0.10
CA PHE A 131 -10.37 -12.29 0.88
C PHE A 131 -11.74 -11.62 0.78
N PRO A 132 -11.86 -10.28 0.86
CA PRO A 132 -13.14 -9.61 0.63
C PRO A 132 -13.68 -9.83 -0.78
N ALA A 133 -12.80 -9.98 -1.79
CA ALA A 133 -13.22 -10.27 -3.15
C ALA A 133 -13.95 -11.61 -3.26
N ILE A 134 -13.50 -12.65 -2.54
CA ILE A 134 -14.18 -13.96 -2.49
C ILE A 134 -15.61 -13.77 -1.96
N PHE A 135 -15.79 -12.99 -0.89
CA PHE A 135 -17.11 -12.70 -0.34
C PHE A 135 -17.99 -11.95 -1.34
N LEU A 136 -17.46 -10.89 -1.96
CA LEU A 136 -18.20 -10.12 -2.98
C LEU A 136 -18.64 -11.00 -4.15
N LEU A 137 -17.77 -11.89 -4.66
CA LEU A 137 -18.09 -12.81 -5.75
C LEU A 137 -19.09 -13.91 -5.36
N ALA A 138 -19.19 -14.23 -4.07
CA ALA A 138 -20.11 -15.24 -3.55
C ALA A 138 -21.49 -14.66 -3.17
N SER A 139 -21.56 -13.40 -2.73
CA SER A 139 -22.78 -12.86 -2.11
C SER A 139 -23.35 -11.60 -2.75
N ASP A 140 -22.57 -10.82 -3.48
CA ASP A 140 -23.03 -9.53 -4.02
C ASP A 140 -23.65 -9.70 -5.42
N PRO A 141 -24.97 -9.40 -5.59
CA PRO A 141 -25.68 -9.59 -6.85
C PRO A 141 -25.05 -8.87 -8.05
N ARG A 142 -24.25 -7.83 -7.81
CA ARG A 142 -23.56 -7.08 -8.88
C ARG A 142 -22.53 -7.91 -9.64
N TYR A 143 -22.06 -9.02 -9.04
CA TYR A 143 -21.07 -9.91 -9.63
C TYR A 143 -21.65 -11.29 -9.99
N PHE A 144 -22.97 -11.47 -9.90
CA PHE A 144 -23.59 -12.73 -10.27
C PHE A 144 -23.56 -12.91 -11.79
N LEU A 145 -23.45 -14.17 -12.19
CA LEU A 145 -23.68 -14.63 -13.55
C LEU A 145 -25.17 -14.95 -13.73
N ALA A 146 -25.57 -15.29 -14.96
CA ALA A 146 -26.93 -15.75 -15.26
C ALA A 146 -27.39 -16.90 -14.35
N ASP A 147 -26.48 -17.81 -14.00
CA ASP A 147 -26.77 -19.01 -13.20
C ASP A 147 -26.59 -18.81 -11.67
N GLY A 148 -26.33 -17.57 -11.22
CA GLY A 148 -26.13 -17.22 -9.81
C GLY A 148 -24.72 -16.74 -9.46
N PRO A 149 -24.29 -16.81 -8.19
CA PRO A 149 -22.97 -16.32 -7.78
C PRO A 149 -21.84 -17.11 -8.45
N LEU A 150 -20.75 -16.42 -8.79
CA LEU A 150 -19.56 -17.05 -9.35
C LEU A 150 -18.95 -18.08 -8.38
N ILE A 151 -19.11 -17.86 -7.07
CA ILE A 151 -18.65 -18.74 -6.01
C ILE A 151 -19.84 -19.19 -5.16
N SER A 152 -20.23 -20.45 -5.28
CA SER A 152 -21.44 -20.99 -4.64
C SER A 152 -21.20 -21.72 -3.30
N ASN A 153 -19.95 -22.13 -3.01
CA ASN A 153 -19.59 -22.88 -1.80
C ASN A 153 -18.26 -22.38 -1.19
N ALA A 154 -18.18 -21.08 -0.87
CA ALA A 154 -17.01 -20.56 -0.16
C ALA A 154 -17.01 -21.06 1.29
N ASP A 155 -16.23 -22.11 1.58
CA ASP A 155 -15.90 -22.45 2.97
C ASP A 155 -14.92 -21.41 3.52
N THR A 156 -15.49 -20.29 3.95
CA THR A 156 -14.78 -19.10 4.40
C THR A 156 -13.83 -19.40 5.54
N PHE A 157 -14.18 -20.33 6.44
CA PHE A 157 -13.33 -20.68 7.58
C PHE A 157 -12.12 -21.50 7.14
N ASN A 158 -12.31 -22.49 6.27
CA ASN A 158 -11.19 -23.26 5.72
C ASN A 158 -10.28 -22.41 4.84
N LEU A 159 -10.85 -21.55 3.99
CA LEU A 159 -10.07 -20.61 3.15
C LEU A 159 -9.30 -19.58 4.01
N ALA A 160 -9.92 -19.05 5.06
CA ALA A 160 -9.25 -18.15 5.99
C ALA A 160 -8.12 -18.87 6.73
N PHE A 161 -8.34 -20.10 7.21
CA PHE A 161 -7.32 -20.90 7.87
C PHE A 161 -6.13 -21.15 6.94
N VAL A 162 -6.37 -21.66 5.73
CA VAL A 162 -5.32 -21.90 4.73
C VAL A 162 -4.58 -20.61 4.40
N GLY A 163 -5.31 -19.49 4.21
CA GLY A 163 -4.72 -18.18 3.93
C GLY A 163 -3.84 -17.65 5.06
N ILE A 164 -4.29 -17.75 6.31
CA ILE A 164 -3.52 -17.34 7.49
C ILE A 164 -2.24 -18.16 7.58
N VAL A 165 -2.33 -19.49 7.53
CA VAL A 165 -1.14 -20.34 7.67
C VAL A 165 -0.18 -20.15 6.49
N ALA A 166 -0.70 -20.09 5.26
CA ALA A 166 0.12 -19.84 4.07
C ALA A 166 0.83 -18.48 4.13
N SER A 167 0.15 -17.42 4.59
CA SER A 167 0.77 -16.10 4.74
C SER A 167 1.87 -16.06 5.82
N MET A 168 1.74 -16.84 6.90
CA MET A 168 2.81 -16.97 7.90
C MET A 168 4.07 -17.59 7.31
N PHE A 169 3.93 -18.70 6.56
CA PHE A 169 5.05 -19.36 5.90
C PHE A 169 5.64 -18.51 4.77
N ALA A 170 4.80 -17.88 3.94
CA ALA A 170 5.23 -16.99 2.87
C ALA A 170 5.95 -15.75 3.43
N GLY A 171 5.47 -15.19 4.54
CA GLY A 171 6.12 -14.07 5.23
C GLY A 171 7.51 -14.45 5.76
N PHE A 172 7.62 -15.60 6.43
CA PHE A 172 8.91 -16.13 6.88
C PHE A 172 9.87 -16.38 5.71
N LEU A 173 9.37 -16.99 4.63
CA LEU A 173 10.13 -17.24 3.41
C LEU A 173 10.60 -15.94 2.75
N GLY A 174 9.74 -14.91 2.73
CA GLY A 174 10.08 -13.57 2.25
C GLY A 174 11.25 -12.95 3.00
N ILE A 175 11.28 -13.07 4.34
CA ILE A 175 12.41 -12.61 5.16
C ILE A 175 13.69 -13.36 4.78
N MET A 176 13.61 -14.68 4.55
CA MET A 176 14.76 -15.47 4.12
C MET A 176 15.28 -15.04 2.73
N TYR A 177 14.38 -14.78 1.78
CA TYR A 177 14.77 -14.29 0.46
C TYR A 177 15.36 -12.89 0.50
N PHE A 178 14.86 -12.04 1.40
CA PHE A 178 15.46 -10.72 1.62
C PHE A 178 16.92 -10.81 2.04
N ILE A 179 17.31 -11.82 2.84
CA ILE A 179 18.73 -12.05 3.20
C ILE A 179 19.57 -12.32 1.94
N ILE A 180 19.05 -13.09 0.97
CA ILE A 180 19.73 -13.31 -0.30
C ILE A 180 19.86 -11.99 -1.07
N PHE A 181 18.76 -11.26 -1.25
CA PHE A 181 18.76 -10.02 -2.03
C PHE A 181 19.64 -8.95 -1.40
N ARG A 182 19.63 -8.84 -0.07
CA ARG A 182 20.53 -7.96 0.68
C ARG A 182 21.98 -8.28 0.34
N ARG A 183 22.40 -9.54 0.35
CA ARG A 183 23.79 -9.88 0.06
C ARG A 183 24.23 -9.62 -1.38
N VAL A 184 23.30 -9.77 -2.34
CA VAL A 184 23.61 -9.58 -3.76
C VAL A 184 23.49 -8.11 -4.19
N TRP A 185 22.59 -7.35 -3.58
CA TRP A 185 22.18 -6.02 -4.04
C TRP A 185 22.35 -4.88 -3.05
N LEU A 186 22.70 -5.15 -1.78
CA LEU A 186 23.03 -4.08 -0.86
C LEU A 186 24.31 -3.42 -1.34
N VAL A 187 24.14 -2.31 -2.04
CA VAL A 187 25.20 -1.33 -2.23
C VAL A 187 25.17 -0.48 -0.96
N GLU A 188 26.24 -0.53 -0.18
CA GLU A 188 26.40 0.22 1.08
C GLU A 188 26.60 1.73 0.86
N ASP A 189 26.27 2.24 -0.33
CA ASP A 189 26.27 3.67 -0.59
C ASP A 189 24.93 4.28 -0.12
N PRO A 190 24.98 5.43 0.60
CA PRO A 190 23.78 6.02 1.15
C PRO A 190 22.92 6.60 0.02
N LEU A 191 21.69 6.09 -0.08
CA LEU A 191 20.75 6.44 -1.15
C LEU A 191 20.04 7.77 -0.82
N PRO A 192 20.12 8.79 -1.69
CA PRO A 192 19.30 9.99 -1.58
C PRO A 192 17.90 9.65 -2.08
N LEU A 193 16.94 9.40 -1.18
CA LEU A 193 15.57 9.08 -1.60
C LEU A 193 14.50 9.99 -0.94
N PRO A 194 13.52 10.47 -1.73
CA PRO A 194 12.35 11.24 -1.29
C PRO A 194 11.45 10.66 -0.17
N GLY A 195 11.71 9.44 0.31
CA GLY A 195 11.00 8.82 1.45
C GLY A 195 11.82 8.80 2.74
N PHE A 196 13.14 8.92 2.64
CA PHE A 196 14.03 8.90 3.81
C PHE A 196 13.98 10.24 4.56
N GLU A 197 13.75 11.37 3.88
CA GLU A 197 13.61 12.71 4.50
C GLU A 197 12.51 12.79 5.57
N ALA A 198 11.34 12.18 5.33
CA ALA A 198 10.26 12.14 6.31
C ALA A 198 10.60 11.24 7.51
N THR A 199 11.36 10.17 7.26
CA THR A 199 11.87 9.25 8.29
C THR A 199 12.97 9.95 9.11
N LEU A 200 13.85 10.70 8.45
CA LEU A 200 14.86 11.56 9.05
C LEU A 200 14.24 12.65 9.92
N LYS A 201 13.19 13.33 9.46
CA LYS A 201 12.52 14.35 10.27
C LYS A 201 11.83 13.78 11.51
N MET A 202 11.37 12.53 11.45
CA MET A 202 10.87 11.81 12.62
C MET A 202 12.00 11.41 13.57
N LEU A 203 13.13 10.99 13.00
CA LEU A 203 14.37 10.69 13.72
C LEU A 203 14.95 11.91 14.45
N ASP A 204 14.92 13.10 13.83
CA ASP A 204 15.22 14.38 14.49
C ASP A 204 14.32 14.60 15.71
N ILE A 205 13.02 14.28 15.62
CA ILE A 205 12.10 14.44 16.75
C ILE A 205 12.47 13.47 17.89
N ALA A 206 12.98 12.27 17.62
CA ALA A 206 13.48 11.37 18.68
C ALA A 206 14.82 11.81 19.25
N SER A 207 15.72 12.34 18.40
CA SER A 207 16.94 13.03 18.84
C SER A 207 16.59 14.11 19.86
N ASP A 208 15.68 15.03 19.50
CA ASP A 208 15.23 16.12 20.37
C ASP A 208 14.64 15.60 21.70
N VAL A 209 13.88 14.51 21.68
CA VAL A 209 13.31 13.90 22.90
C VAL A 209 14.39 13.28 23.79
N ASN A 210 15.36 12.61 23.20
CA ASN A 210 16.38 11.84 23.90
C ASN A 210 17.52 12.73 24.44
N THR A 211 17.88 13.78 23.71
CA THR A 211 18.88 14.79 24.10
C THR A 211 18.36 15.79 25.14
N GLY A 212 17.05 15.78 25.43
CA GLY A 212 16.43 16.64 26.43
C GLY A 212 15.87 17.96 25.90
N ALA A 213 15.76 18.16 24.58
CA ALA A 213 15.04 19.26 23.94
C ALA A 213 13.51 19.06 23.99
N VAL A 214 12.99 18.86 25.20
CA VAL A 214 11.59 18.53 25.51
C VAL A 214 10.58 19.52 24.92
N GLU A 215 10.95 20.80 24.78
CA GLU A 215 10.07 21.83 24.23
C GLU A 215 9.77 21.63 22.75
N HIS A 216 10.77 21.27 21.93
CA HIS A 216 10.61 21.11 20.49
C HIS A 216 9.77 19.87 20.16
N ALA A 217 10.01 18.77 20.88
CA ALA A 217 9.20 17.56 20.81
C ALA A 217 7.75 17.80 21.23
N ARG A 218 7.52 18.53 22.33
CA ARG A 218 6.18 18.87 22.82
C ARG A 218 5.43 19.77 21.84
N ALA A 219 6.11 20.72 21.21
CA ALA A 219 5.53 21.57 20.17
C ALA A 219 5.10 20.76 18.94
N SER A 220 5.93 19.81 18.50
CA SER A 220 5.62 18.91 17.38
C SER A 220 4.42 18.00 17.70
N LEU A 221 4.41 17.37 18.88
CA LEU A 221 3.28 16.55 19.34
C LEU A 221 1.98 17.36 19.44
N LYS A 222 2.05 18.59 19.95
CA LYS A 222 0.88 19.48 20.04
C LYS A 222 0.36 19.85 18.66
N THR A 223 1.25 20.15 17.71
CA THR A 223 0.89 20.46 16.32
C THR A 223 0.20 19.26 15.66
N ILE A 224 0.76 18.05 15.79
CA ILE A 224 0.16 16.81 15.26
C ILE A 224 -1.21 16.57 15.90
N GLY A 225 -1.31 16.65 17.22
CA GLY A 225 -2.57 16.44 17.94
C GLY A 225 -3.65 17.46 17.55
N TRP A 226 -3.29 18.73 17.37
CA TRP A 226 -4.20 19.78 16.96
C TRP A 226 -4.73 19.56 15.54
N TRP A 227 -3.84 19.33 14.57
CA TRP A 227 -4.25 19.07 13.19
C TRP A 227 -5.05 17.78 13.04
N THR A 228 -4.70 16.74 13.80
CA THR A 228 -5.47 15.49 13.85
C THR A 228 -6.87 15.75 14.37
N THR A 229 -7.01 16.51 15.46
CA THR A 229 -8.31 16.84 16.05
C THR A 229 -9.18 17.68 15.11
N ILE A 230 -8.60 18.71 14.47
CA ILE A 230 -9.30 19.52 13.47
C ILE A 230 -9.76 18.64 12.30
N THR A 231 -8.87 17.79 11.79
CA THR A 231 -9.16 16.92 10.65
C THR A 231 -10.26 15.92 10.98
N MET A 232 -10.19 15.28 12.15
CA MET A 232 -11.23 14.37 12.64
C MET A 232 -12.55 15.10 12.85
N GLY A 233 -12.53 16.31 13.42
CA GLY A 233 -13.72 17.14 13.60
C GLY A 233 -14.37 17.48 12.26
N ALA A 234 -13.58 17.95 11.28
CA ALA A 234 -14.09 18.26 9.94
C ALA A 234 -14.67 17.02 9.24
N LEU A 235 -13.97 15.89 9.26
CA LEU A 235 -14.45 14.64 8.68
C LEU A 235 -15.69 14.10 9.40
N PHE A 236 -15.80 14.30 10.72
CA PHE A 236 -16.99 13.94 11.48
C PHE A 236 -18.21 14.74 11.03
N LEU A 237 -18.05 16.02 10.69
CA LEU A 237 -19.15 16.83 10.15
C LEU A 237 -19.50 16.46 8.69
N ILE A 238 -18.50 16.11 7.88
CA ILE A 238 -18.62 15.84 6.45
C ILE A 238 -19.11 14.41 6.15
N GLU A 239 -18.67 13.41 6.92
CA GLU A 239 -18.92 11.99 6.61
C GLU A 239 -19.79 11.28 7.66
N TYR A 240 -19.72 11.67 8.95
CA TYR A 240 -20.44 10.92 9.99
C TYR A 240 -21.92 11.30 10.01
N PRO A 241 -22.84 10.32 10.04
CA PRO A 241 -24.26 10.59 10.10
C PRO A 241 -24.64 11.21 11.46
N LEU A 242 -24.74 12.53 11.52
CA LEU A 242 -25.07 13.29 12.72
C LEU A 242 -26.56 13.58 12.86
N VAL A 243 -27.25 13.71 11.73
CA VAL A 243 -28.68 14.03 11.70
C VAL A 243 -29.47 12.78 11.34
N TRP A 244 -30.42 12.43 12.20
CA TRP A 244 -31.24 11.22 12.10
C TRP A 244 -32.70 11.67 12.17
N LEU A 245 -33.35 11.82 11.01
CA LEU A 245 -34.76 12.23 10.92
C LEU A 245 -35.46 11.37 9.86
N ASP A 246 -36.73 11.04 10.08
CA ASP A 246 -37.58 10.33 9.12
C ASP A 246 -36.98 9.03 8.55
N GLY A 247 -36.19 8.31 9.36
CA GLY A 247 -35.52 7.06 8.94
C GLY A 247 -34.30 7.25 8.04
N LYS A 248 -33.98 8.49 7.63
CA LYS A 248 -32.78 8.83 6.87
C LYS A 248 -31.67 9.35 7.79
N LYS A 249 -30.42 9.03 7.44
CA LYS A 249 -29.22 9.43 8.16
C LYS A 249 -28.37 10.32 7.28
N TRP A 250 -28.06 11.52 7.75
CA TRP A 250 -27.24 12.50 7.02
C TRP A 250 -26.00 12.90 7.78
N ALA A 251 -24.92 13.14 7.05
CA ALA A 251 -23.87 14.00 7.54
C ALA A 251 -24.40 15.44 7.69
N LEU A 252 -23.81 16.22 8.61
CA LEU A 252 -24.32 17.56 8.89
C LEU A 252 -24.23 18.45 7.64
N ILE A 253 -23.13 18.37 6.90
CA ILE A 253 -22.94 19.18 5.69
C ILE A 253 -23.91 18.76 4.58
N ASP A 254 -24.17 17.46 4.42
CA ASP A 254 -25.17 16.95 3.46
C ASP A 254 -26.58 17.43 3.82
N PHE A 255 -26.95 17.37 5.10
CA PHE A 255 -28.25 17.88 5.57
C PHE A 255 -28.43 19.37 5.26
N LEU A 256 -27.40 20.19 5.52
CA LEU A 256 -27.42 21.62 5.20
C LEU A 256 -27.49 21.87 3.69
N ALA A 257 -26.77 21.07 2.90
CA ALA A 257 -26.78 21.19 1.45
C ALA A 257 -28.14 20.83 0.83
N GLU A 258 -28.79 19.78 1.34
CA GLU A 258 -30.12 19.35 0.90
C GLU A 258 -31.23 20.31 1.38
N LYS A 259 -31.16 20.83 2.60
CA LYS A 259 -32.17 21.78 3.12
C LYS A 259 -32.04 23.20 2.56
N GLY A 260 -30.84 23.58 2.10
CA GLY A 260 -30.56 24.89 1.52
C GLY A 260 -30.82 24.96 0.01
N HIS A 261 -32.02 24.59 -0.44
CA HIS A 261 -32.43 24.69 -1.85
C HIS A 261 -33.62 25.63 -2.07
N ILE A 262 -33.71 26.20 -3.27
CA ILE A 262 -34.82 27.03 -3.73
C ILE A 262 -35.22 26.52 -5.13
N GLY A 263 -36.38 25.89 -5.24
CA GLY A 263 -36.81 25.23 -6.48
C GLY A 263 -35.82 24.13 -6.90
N GLU A 264 -35.46 24.08 -8.18
CA GLU A 264 -34.55 23.06 -8.74
C GLU A 264 -33.04 23.34 -8.47
N TYR A 265 -32.71 24.38 -7.70
CA TYR A 265 -31.32 24.78 -7.45
C TYR A 265 -31.01 24.86 -5.96
N GLY A 266 -29.91 24.23 -5.54
CA GLY A 266 -29.45 24.27 -4.16
C GLY A 266 -27.97 23.97 -4.05
N LEU A 267 -27.44 24.03 -2.83
CA LEU A 267 -26.06 23.62 -2.57
C LEU A 267 -25.83 22.14 -2.93
N ALA A 268 -26.86 21.30 -2.75
CA ALA A 268 -26.85 19.90 -3.15
C ALA A 268 -26.68 19.67 -4.68
N THR A 269 -26.90 20.69 -5.52
CA THR A 269 -26.65 20.63 -6.97
C THR A 269 -25.16 20.43 -7.28
N PHE A 270 -24.28 21.01 -6.45
CA PHE A 270 -22.82 20.99 -6.64
C PHE A 270 -22.07 20.23 -5.55
N TYR A 271 -22.76 19.82 -4.48
CA TYR A 271 -22.16 19.13 -3.36
C TYR A 271 -23.02 17.96 -2.91
N SER A 272 -22.42 16.79 -2.76
CA SER A 272 -23.05 15.66 -2.08
C SER A 272 -22.01 14.71 -1.53
N LYS A 273 -22.27 14.16 -0.34
CA LYS A 273 -21.49 13.10 0.31
C LYS A 273 -19.99 13.43 0.38
N GLY A 274 -19.66 14.64 0.81
CA GLY A 274 -18.26 15.09 0.94
C GLY A 274 -17.54 15.41 -0.37
N LYS A 275 -18.25 15.50 -1.49
CA LYS A 275 -17.68 15.78 -2.81
C LYS A 275 -18.29 17.05 -3.38
N ILE A 276 -17.42 17.92 -3.88
CA ILE A 276 -17.84 18.99 -4.78
C ILE A 276 -17.82 18.40 -6.18
N HIS A 277 -18.94 18.38 -6.88
CA HIS A 277 -19.08 17.76 -8.19
C HIS A 277 -19.75 18.68 -9.19
N GLN A 278 -19.70 18.28 -10.47
CA GLN A 278 -20.42 18.95 -11.54
C GLN A 278 -21.91 19.09 -11.18
N PRO A 279 -22.59 20.12 -11.70
CA PRO A 279 -24.03 20.29 -11.48
C PRO A 279 -24.79 19.04 -11.92
N SER A 280 -25.32 18.29 -10.95
CA SER A 280 -26.10 17.08 -11.19
C SER A 280 -27.61 17.34 -11.22
N GLY A 281 -28.03 18.50 -10.70
CA GLY A 281 -29.43 18.76 -10.34
C GLY A 281 -29.78 18.21 -8.96
N ILE A 282 -30.97 18.59 -8.48
CA ILE A 282 -31.57 18.11 -7.24
C ILE A 282 -33.02 17.68 -7.48
N ASP A 283 -33.54 16.83 -6.61
CA ASP A 283 -34.98 16.56 -6.51
C ASP A 283 -35.67 17.78 -5.88
N GLU A 284 -36.64 18.36 -6.57
CA GLU A 284 -37.31 19.60 -6.18
C GLU A 284 -38.10 19.49 -4.86
N VAL A 285 -38.56 18.30 -4.52
CA VAL A 285 -39.41 18.07 -3.33
C VAL A 285 -38.54 17.82 -2.09
N THR A 286 -37.46 17.07 -2.26
CA THR A 286 -36.60 16.61 -1.16
C THR A 286 -35.34 17.44 -0.99
N GLY A 287 -34.91 18.17 -2.04
CA GLY A 287 -33.63 18.86 -2.10
C GLY A 287 -32.44 17.93 -2.32
N GLU A 288 -32.68 16.64 -2.54
CA GLU A 288 -31.63 15.63 -2.63
C GLU A 288 -30.82 15.77 -3.91
N SER A 289 -29.50 15.66 -3.80
CA SER A 289 -28.63 15.63 -4.97
C SER A 289 -28.90 14.40 -5.83
N LEU A 290 -29.01 14.61 -7.15
CA LEU A 290 -29.02 13.51 -8.12
C LEU A 290 -27.67 12.77 -8.18
N ASN A 291 -26.61 13.29 -7.52
CA ASN A 291 -25.22 12.82 -7.48
C ASN A 291 -24.50 12.88 -8.85
N TYR A 292 -25.20 12.57 -9.93
CA TYR A 292 -24.68 12.49 -11.29
C TYR A 292 -25.67 13.12 -12.27
N THR A 293 -25.15 13.73 -13.32
CA THR A 293 -25.99 14.26 -14.41
C THR A 293 -26.48 13.09 -15.26
N HIS A 294 -27.77 12.77 -15.24
CA HIS A 294 -28.28 11.64 -16.02
C HIS A 294 -28.35 11.97 -17.51
N TRP A 295 -28.05 10.98 -18.33
CA TRP A 295 -28.23 11.04 -19.78
C TRP A 295 -29.66 10.63 -20.17
N SER A 296 -30.24 11.35 -21.11
CA SER A 296 -31.50 11.03 -21.80
C SER A 296 -31.43 11.59 -23.22
N GLU A 297 -32.32 11.16 -24.12
CA GLU A 297 -32.36 11.66 -25.50
C GLU A 297 -32.51 13.19 -25.55
N GLY A 298 -33.32 13.77 -24.67
CA GLY A 298 -33.50 15.22 -24.56
C GLY A 298 -32.32 15.97 -23.92
N ALA A 299 -31.49 15.28 -23.12
CA ALA A 299 -30.31 15.84 -22.47
C ALA A 299 -29.00 15.47 -23.19
N ALA A 300 -29.07 14.88 -24.39
CA ALA A 300 -27.91 14.43 -25.15
C ALA A 300 -26.95 15.56 -25.55
N TRP A 301 -27.38 16.82 -25.48
CA TRP A 301 -26.55 18.01 -25.68
C TRP A 301 -25.66 18.35 -24.48
N ASN A 302 -25.98 17.84 -23.29
CA ASN A 302 -25.30 18.19 -22.05
C ASN A 302 -23.99 17.38 -21.91
N PRO A 303 -22.81 18.01 -21.95
CA PRO A 303 -21.53 17.29 -21.85
C PRO A 303 -21.35 16.59 -20.50
N PHE A 304 -21.96 17.09 -19.42
CA PHE A 304 -21.91 16.47 -18.09
C PHE A 304 -22.64 15.13 -18.02
N ALA A 305 -23.52 14.81 -18.98
CA ALA A 305 -24.12 13.47 -19.08
C ALA A 305 -23.14 12.42 -19.65
N TYR A 306 -22.04 12.85 -20.29
CA TYR A 306 -21.03 11.98 -20.90
C TYR A 306 -19.77 11.83 -20.03
N THR A 307 -19.61 12.64 -18.98
CA THR A 307 -18.45 12.61 -18.09
C THR A 307 -18.85 12.85 -16.64
N TYR A 308 -17.89 12.73 -15.74
CA TYR A 308 -18.07 13.12 -14.34
C TYR A 308 -16.85 13.89 -13.84
N ILE A 309 -17.12 15.07 -13.29
CA ILE A 309 -16.13 15.89 -12.59
C ILE A 309 -16.53 15.95 -11.13
N GLY A 310 -15.62 15.57 -10.25
CA GLY A 310 -15.79 15.73 -8.82
C GLY A 310 -14.47 15.76 -8.07
N VAL A 311 -14.40 16.63 -7.08
CA VAL A 311 -13.29 16.78 -6.15
C VAL A 311 -13.78 16.33 -4.77
N ALA A 312 -13.23 15.22 -4.29
CA ALA A 312 -13.47 14.77 -2.92
C ALA A 312 -12.55 15.56 -1.98
N LEU A 313 -13.13 16.23 -0.98
CA LEU A 313 -12.37 16.97 0.01
C LEU A 313 -11.90 16.06 1.14
N THR A 314 -11.09 15.05 0.79
CA THR A 314 -10.55 14.11 1.77
C THR A 314 -9.11 14.49 2.12
N PRO A 315 -8.82 14.87 3.39
CA PRO A 315 -7.47 15.21 3.84
C PRO A 315 -6.45 14.09 3.59
N SER A 316 -6.89 12.83 3.60
CA SER A 316 -6.04 11.67 3.27
C SER A 316 -5.52 11.70 1.84
N MET A 317 -6.37 11.97 0.83
CA MET A 317 -5.93 12.09 -0.57
C MET A 317 -4.98 13.27 -0.78
N PHE A 318 -5.22 14.38 -0.08
CA PHE A 318 -4.33 15.54 -0.12
C PHE A 318 -2.95 15.20 0.46
N ALA A 319 -2.91 14.55 1.63
CA ALA A 319 -1.66 14.11 2.25
C ALA A 319 -0.90 13.11 1.36
N ILE A 320 -1.59 12.14 0.76
CA ILE A 320 -0.99 11.19 -0.18
C ILE A 320 -0.36 11.93 -1.38
N GLY A 321 -1.11 12.85 -2.00
CA GLY A 321 -0.59 13.65 -3.12
C GLY A 321 0.63 14.49 -2.75
N TRP A 322 0.66 15.02 -1.53
CA TRP A 322 1.82 15.74 -0.98
C TRP A 322 3.05 14.82 -0.87
N PHE A 323 2.89 13.63 -0.27
CA PHE A 323 3.98 12.65 -0.14
C PHE A 323 4.51 12.14 -1.49
N MET A 324 3.63 11.95 -2.46
CA MET A 324 4.02 11.49 -3.81
C MET A 324 4.79 12.56 -4.61
N LYS A 325 4.80 13.83 -4.15
CA LYS A 325 5.26 15.01 -4.89
C LYS A 325 4.42 15.26 -6.16
N THR A 326 4.39 16.51 -6.61
CA THR A 326 3.52 16.98 -7.71
C THR A 326 3.68 16.17 -8.99
N ARG A 327 4.92 15.78 -9.35
CA ARG A 327 5.19 15.04 -10.60
C ARG A 327 4.50 13.67 -10.62
N VAL A 328 4.68 12.87 -9.57
CA VAL A 328 4.11 11.51 -9.51
C VAL A 328 2.60 11.60 -9.31
N ALA A 329 2.13 12.50 -8.43
CA ALA A 329 0.70 12.75 -8.23
C ALA A 329 0.00 13.17 -9.53
N PHE A 330 0.65 13.99 -10.37
CA PHE A 330 0.13 14.38 -11.68
C PHE A 330 0.08 13.19 -12.65
N LEU A 331 1.13 12.39 -12.72
CA LEU A 331 1.17 11.18 -13.57
C LEU A 331 0.05 10.20 -13.21
N VAL A 332 -0.21 9.99 -11.92
CA VAL A 332 -1.33 9.14 -11.47
C VAL A 332 -2.69 9.76 -11.84
N ASN A 333 -2.84 11.07 -11.70
CA ASN A 333 -4.07 11.77 -12.10
C ASN A 333 -4.32 11.76 -13.61
N LEU A 334 -3.28 11.70 -14.46
CA LEU A 334 -3.46 11.60 -15.91
C LEU A 334 -4.28 10.36 -16.30
N GLY A 335 -4.13 9.24 -15.60
CA GLY A 335 -4.96 8.05 -15.83
C GLY A 335 -6.44 8.32 -15.58
N THR A 336 -6.76 9.02 -14.49
CA THR A 336 -8.12 9.47 -14.15
C THR A 336 -8.66 10.45 -15.20
N LEU A 337 -7.85 11.40 -15.66
CA LEU A 337 -8.22 12.35 -16.71
C LEU A 337 -8.52 11.65 -18.05
N VAL A 338 -7.66 10.72 -18.47
CA VAL A 338 -7.88 9.91 -19.68
C VAL A 338 -9.15 9.07 -19.54
N GLY A 339 -9.36 8.44 -18.38
CA GLY A 339 -10.57 7.68 -18.09
C GLY A 339 -11.83 8.52 -18.20
N TRP A 340 -11.93 9.62 -17.46
CA TRP A 340 -13.15 10.42 -17.37
C TRP A 340 -13.38 11.39 -18.52
N PHE A 341 -12.34 11.95 -19.14
CA PHE A 341 -12.49 12.95 -20.21
C PHE A 341 -12.37 12.40 -21.62
N PHE A 342 -11.84 11.18 -21.81
CA PHE A 342 -11.71 10.59 -23.13
C PHE A 342 -12.45 9.26 -23.24
N LEU A 343 -12.13 8.28 -22.39
CA LEU A 343 -12.66 6.93 -22.53
C LEU A 343 -14.16 6.84 -22.17
N VAL A 344 -14.58 7.42 -21.04
CA VAL A 344 -15.99 7.40 -20.62
C VAL A 344 -16.88 8.12 -21.65
N PRO A 345 -16.57 9.37 -22.09
CA PRO A 345 -17.35 10.03 -23.13
C PRO A 345 -17.38 9.25 -24.44
N ALA A 346 -16.26 8.66 -24.87
CA ALA A 346 -16.21 7.85 -26.08
C ALA A 346 -17.14 6.64 -26.01
N VAL A 347 -17.17 5.92 -24.87
CA VAL A 347 -18.06 4.78 -24.66
C VAL A 347 -19.54 5.20 -24.79
N VAL A 348 -19.93 6.31 -24.15
CA VAL A 348 -21.32 6.82 -24.20
C VAL A 348 -21.68 7.36 -25.59
N TYR A 349 -20.78 8.14 -26.21
CA TYR A 349 -21.00 8.79 -27.50
C TYR A 349 -21.09 7.80 -28.66
N PHE A 350 -20.18 6.82 -28.72
CA PHE A 350 -20.19 5.79 -29.76
C PHE A 350 -21.20 4.66 -29.49
N ASN A 351 -22.03 4.79 -28.46
CA ASN A 351 -23.01 3.79 -28.04
C ASN A 351 -22.39 2.38 -27.91
N PHE A 352 -21.23 2.31 -27.26
CA PHE A 352 -20.43 1.09 -27.21
C PHE A 352 -21.20 -0.05 -26.50
N PRO A 353 -21.20 -1.27 -27.05
CA PRO A 353 -21.91 -2.40 -26.47
C PRO A 353 -21.22 -2.89 -25.20
N ILE A 354 -21.94 -2.93 -24.09
CA ILE A 354 -21.47 -3.43 -22.81
C ILE A 354 -21.98 -4.85 -22.60
N TYR A 355 -21.07 -5.75 -22.23
CA TYR A 355 -21.46 -7.11 -21.86
C TYR A 355 -22.14 -7.13 -20.48
N ASP A 356 -23.39 -7.57 -20.45
CA ASP A 356 -24.15 -7.81 -19.23
C ASP A 356 -24.03 -9.29 -18.85
N ALA A 357 -23.38 -9.56 -17.72
CA ALA A 357 -23.12 -10.91 -17.24
C ALA A 357 -24.39 -11.65 -16.79
N THR A 358 -25.43 -10.93 -16.40
CA THR A 358 -26.71 -11.52 -15.97
C THR A 358 -27.54 -11.93 -17.17
N LEU A 359 -27.54 -11.11 -18.22
CA LEU A 359 -28.30 -11.35 -19.44
C LEU A 359 -27.50 -12.16 -20.50
N GLN A 360 -26.21 -12.37 -20.27
CA GLN A 360 -25.27 -13.01 -21.21
C GLN A 360 -25.34 -12.38 -22.60
N SER A 361 -25.54 -11.06 -22.65
CA SER A 361 -25.77 -10.32 -23.88
C SER A 361 -25.03 -8.98 -23.87
N SER A 362 -24.62 -8.53 -25.04
CA SER A 362 -24.02 -7.21 -25.21
C SER A 362 -25.11 -6.17 -25.54
N ILE A 363 -25.33 -5.24 -24.62
CA ILE A 363 -26.36 -4.21 -24.71
C ILE A 363 -25.67 -2.86 -25.01
N PRO A 364 -26.11 -2.13 -26.05
CA PRO A 364 -25.60 -0.77 -26.31
C PRO A 364 -25.84 0.14 -25.10
N ILE A 365 -24.84 0.91 -24.70
CA ILE A 365 -24.91 1.67 -23.45
C ILE A 365 -26.10 2.64 -23.37
N GLN A 366 -26.53 3.25 -24.48
CA GLN A 366 -27.65 4.19 -24.48
C GLN A 366 -29.00 3.49 -24.21
N GLU A 367 -29.10 2.18 -24.42
CA GLU A 367 -30.31 1.41 -24.14
C GLU A 367 -30.61 1.32 -22.63
N TYR A 368 -29.61 1.49 -21.77
CA TYR A 368 -29.81 1.60 -20.32
C TYR A 368 -30.60 2.85 -19.90
N ALA A 369 -30.71 3.87 -20.77
CA ALA A 369 -31.51 5.07 -20.54
C ALA A 369 -32.87 5.04 -21.25
N LYS A 370 -33.23 3.92 -21.90
CA LYS A 370 -34.48 3.80 -22.67
C LYS A 370 -35.69 3.93 -21.74
N GLY A 371 -36.58 4.87 -22.06
CA GLY A 371 -37.80 5.12 -21.27
C GLY A 371 -37.61 6.04 -20.07
N GLY A 372 -36.45 6.70 -19.92
CA GLY A 372 -36.22 7.65 -18.83
C GLY A 372 -34.87 8.35 -18.94
N SER A 373 -34.12 8.36 -17.84
CA SER A 373 -32.75 8.86 -17.79
C SER A 373 -31.88 7.94 -16.94
N ALA A 374 -30.60 7.82 -17.27
CA ALA A 374 -29.67 6.96 -16.55
C ALA A 374 -28.28 7.59 -16.46
N SER A 375 -27.50 7.22 -15.43
CA SER A 375 -26.12 7.67 -15.25
C SER A 375 -25.15 6.87 -16.13
N LEU A 376 -25.29 7.00 -17.46
CA LEU A 376 -24.49 6.25 -18.44
C LEU A 376 -22.98 6.41 -18.24
N GLN A 377 -22.51 7.58 -17.81
CA GLN A 377 -21.10 7.82 -17.49
C GLN A 377 -20.58 6.91 -16.36
N MET A 378 -21.42 6.59 -15.36
CA MET A 378 -21.05 5.68 -14.27
C MET A 378 -21.05 4.22 -14.73
N ILE A 379 -21.99 3.86 -15.61
CA ILE A 379 -22.06 2.53 -16.22
C ILE A 379 -20.85 2.31 -17.12
N ALA A 380 -20.54 3.26 -18.02
CA ALA A 380 -19.36 3.27 -18.88
C ALA A 380 -18.07 3.13 -18.07
N PHE A 381 -17.93 3.91 -17.00
CA PHE A 381 -16.76 3.84 -16.14
C PHE A 381 -16.62 2.46 -15.49
N SER A 382 -17.70 1.95 -14.90
CA SER A 382 -17.67 0.73 -14.09
C SER A 382 -17.52 -0.55 -14.91
N LYS A 383 -18.14 -0.65 -16.09
CA LYS A 383 -18.17 -1.87 -16.91
C LYS A 383 -17.14 -1.88 -18.04
N SER A 384 -16.80 -0.73 -18.60
CA SER A 384 -15.88 -0.64 -19.76
C SER A 384 -14.51 -0.07 -19.37
N VAL A 385 -14.47 1.15 -18.82
CA VAL A 385 -13.20 1.84 -18.56
C VAL A 385 -12.40 1.16 -17.46
N ARG A 386 -13.04 0.65 -16.39
CA ARG A 386 -12.36 -0.19 -15.39
C ARG A 386 -11.75 -1.43 -16.01
N THR A 387 -12.42 -2.09 -16.95
CA THR A 387 -11.89 -3.27 -17.65
C THR A 387 -10.67 -2.92 -18.49
N ILE A 388 -10.69 -1.78 -19.19
CA ILE A 388 -9.52 -1.26 -19.93
C ILE A 388 -8.38 -0.92 -18.96
N ALA A 389 -8.68 -0.30 -17.81
CA ALA A 389 -7.70 0.03 -16.79
C ALA A 389 -7.05 -1.23 -16.20
N ILE A 390 -7.85 -2.26 -15.92
CA ILE A 390 -7.36 -3.59 -15.51
C ILE A 390 -6.40 -4.14 -16.58
N GLY A 391 -6.80 -4.16 -17.86
CA GLY A 391 -5.93 -4.60 -18.95
C GLY A 391 -4.63 -3.80 -19.07
N SER A 392 -4.68 -2.49 -18.81
CA SER A 392 -3.52 -1.60 -18.80
C SER A 392 -2.56 -1.91 -17.65
N ILE A 393 -3.08 -2.19 -16.45
CA ILE A 393 -2.29 -2.60 -15.28
C ILE A 393 -1.59 -3.92 -15.56
N VAL A 394 -2.30 -4.89 -16.14
CA VAL A 394 -1.76 -6.19 -16.54
C VAL A 394 -0.65 -6.03 -17.56
N GLY A 395 -0.92 -5.31 -18.64
CA GLY A 395 0.04 -5.07 -19.70
C GLY A 395 1.29 -4.36 -19.19
N GLY A 396 1.12 -3.33 -18.35
CA GLY A 396 2.22 -2.63 -17.70
C GLY A 396 3.05 -3.53 -16.77
N GLY A 397 2.38 -4.37 -15.98
CA GLY A 397 3.02 -5.34 -15.08
C GLY A 397 3.82 -6.40 -15.85
N MET A 398 3.23 -7.02 -16.86
CA MET A 398 3.90 -8.01 -17.72
C MET A 398 5.07 -7.38 -18.50
N PHE A 399 4.90 -6.17 -19.03
CA PHE A 399 5.98 -5.44 -19.70
C PHE A 399 7.12 -5.10 -18.74
N GLY A 400 6.80 -4.72 -17.49
CA GLY A 400 7.78 -4.52 -16.42
C GLY A 400 8.60 -5.78 -16.15
N LEU A 401 7.93 -6.93 -16.02
CA LEU A 401 8.59 -8.24 -15.88
C LEU A 401 9.51 -8.56 -17.06
N ALA A 402 9.02 -8.37 -18.28
CA ALA A 402 9.78 -8.62 -19.50
C ALA A 402 11.04 -7.75 -19.56
N LYS A 403 10.95 -6.48 -19.17
CA LYS A 403 12.10 -5.56 -19.10
C LYS A 403 13.12 -5.98 -18.04
N MET A 404 12.67 -6.61 -16.95
CA MET A 404 13.51 -7.10 -15.86
C MET A 404 14.17 -8.47 -16.12
N TRP A 405 13.85 -9.15 -17.22
CA TRP A 405 14.39 -10.48 -17.55
C TRP A 405 15.91 -10.61 -17.38
N LYS A 406 16.68 -9.64 -17.91
CA LYS A 406 18.15 -9.67 -17.80
C LYS A 406 18.63 -9.65 -16.34
N THR A 407 17.92 -8.96 -15.47
CA THR A 407 18.26 -8.91 -14.06
C THR A 407 17.90 -10.19 -13.35
N PHE A 408 16.80 -10.85 -13.68
CA PHE A 408 16.54 -12.20 -13.15
C PHE A 408 17.66 -13.17 -13.52
N VAL A 409 18.13 -13.15 -14.76
CA VAL A 409 19.25 -14.00 -15.19
C VAL A 409 20.51 -13.72 -14.37
N ASN A 410 20.85 -12.45 -14.15
CA ASN A 410 21.99 -12.08 -13.31
C ASN A 410 21.81 -12.51 -11.85
N ILE A 411 20.62 -12.34 -11.26
CA ILE A 411 20.30 -12.82 -9.90
C ILE A 411 20.58 -14.32 -9.78
N PHE A 412 20.09 -15.13 -10.71
CA PHE A 412 20.30 -16.57 -10.65
C PHE A 412 21.79 -16.95 -10.77
N ALA A 413 22.57 -16.17 -11.54
CA ALA A 413 24.02 -16.34 -11.63
C ALA A 413 24.74 -15.92 -10.33
N ASP A 414 24.37 -14.78 -9.74
CA ASP A 414 24.97 -14.23 -8.52
C ASP A 414 24.63 -15.06 -7.28
N ILE A 415 23.40 -15.58 -7.20
CA ILE A 415 23.03 -16.55 -6.18
C ILE A 415 23.85 -17.83 -6.38
N GLY A 416 23.93 -18.32 -7.62
CA GLY A 416 24.71 -19.51 -7.94
C GLY A 416 26.20 -19.38 -7.59
N SER A 417 26.79 -18.17 -7.71
CA SER A 417 28.16 -17.89 -7.30
C SER A 417 28.28 -17.74 -5.78
N ALA A 418 27.34 -17.08 -5.10
CA ALA A 418 27.31 -16.94 -3.65
C ALA A 418 27.21 -18.29 -2.92
N PHE A 419 26.46 -19.26 -3.49
CA PHE A 419 26.41 -20.63 -2.97
C PHE A 419 27.68 -21.45 -3.23
N LYS A 420 28.52 -21.03 -4.20
CA LYS A 420 29.79 -21.69 -4.56
C LYS A 420 31.02 -21.04 -3.95
N GLY A 421 30.95 -19.78 -3.55
CA GLY A 421 32.05 -19.04 -2.93
C GLY A 421 32.41 -19.62 -1.56
N GLU A 422 33.67 -19.43 -1.15
CA GLU A 422 34.04 -19.55 0.26
C GLU A 422 33.14 -18.58 1.02
N GLY A 423 32.37 -19.11 1.98
CA GLY A 423 31.40 -18.32 2.71
C GLY A 423 32.07 -17.03 3.18
N SER A 424 31.42 -15.90 2.93
CA SER A 424 31.71 -14.66 3.67
C SER A 424 31.85 -15.01 5.15
N GLN A 425 32.57 -14.21 5.96
CA GLN A 425 32.68 -14.43 7.40
C GLN A 425 31.31 -14.26 8.10
N GLU A 426 30.37 -15.17 7.83
CA GLU A 426 29.01 -15.25 8.35
C GLU A 426 29.07 -15.51 9.85
N TYR A 427 30.07 -16.29 10.26
CA TYR A 427 30.38 -16.61 11.63
C TYR A 427 31.73 -15.98 11.99
N MET A 428 31.71 -15.08 12.96
CA MET A 428 32.91 -14.53 13.57
C MET A 428 33.27 -15.39 14.78
N GLU A 429 34.45 -16.01 14.73
CA GLU A 429 34.92 -16.90 15.78
C GLU A 429 34.96 -16.16 17.13
N GLY A 430 34.28 -16.73 18.14
CA GLY A 430 34.16 -16.12 19.48
C GLY A 430 33.08 -15.03 19.63
N LYS A 431 32.52 -14.48 18.54
CA LYS A 431 31.48 -13.43 18.57
C LYS A 431 30.09 -13.92 18.10
N GLY A 432 30.02 -14.93 17.22
CA GLY A 432 28.76 -15.53 16.77
C GLY A 432 28.43 -15.22 15.30
N TRP A 433 27.16 -15.40 14.91
CA TRP A 433 26.70 -15.13 13.55
C TRP A 433 26.47 -13.63 13.34
N TYR A 434 27.24 -13.02 12.45
CA TYR A 434 27.00 -11.65 12.00
C TYR A 434 25.78 -11.58 11.08
N GLU A 435 25.60 -12.60 10.23
CA GLU A 435 24.42 -12.78 9.39
C GLU A 435 23.94 -14.23 9.35
N TRP A 436 22.66 -14.44 9.02
CA TRP A 436 22.08 -15.78 8.91
C TRP A 436 22.70 -16.58 7.74
N PRO A 437 23.01 -17.88 7.91
CA PRO A 437 23.69 -18.66 6.87
C PRO A 437 22.87 -18.81 5.58
N LEU A 438 23.46 -18.55 4.41
CA LEU A 438 22.78 -18.76 3.12
C LEU A 438 22.40 -20.23 2.90
N LYS A 439 23.19 -21.16 3.45
CA LYS A 439 22.95 -22.62 3.37
C LYS A 439 21.64 -23.06 4.03
N HIS A 440 21.12 -22.28 4.99
CA HIS A 440 19.85 -22.60 5.64
C HIS A 440 18.64 -22.28 4.76
N ILE A 441 18.77 -21.35 3.80
CA ILE A 441 17.62 -20.88 3.03
C ILE A 441 16.99 -21.98 2.16
N PRO A 442 17.76 -22.82 1.43
CA PRO A 442 17.18 -23.95 0.70
C PRO A 442 16.48 -24.99 1.59
N ILE A 443 16.97 -25.18 2.81
CA ILE A 443 16.36 -26.09 3.80
C ILE A 443 14.97 -25.56 4.17
N PHE A 444 14.87 -24.26 4.48
CA PHE A 444 13.58 -23.62 4.76
C PHE A 444 12.65 -23.61 3.54
N MET A 445 13.17 -23.39 2.33
CA MET A 445 12.37 -23.53 1.10
C MET A 445 11.72 -24.92 1.00
N LEU A 446 12.48 -25.98 1.26
CA LEU A 446 11.97 -27.34 1.23
C LEU A 446 10.93 -27.59 2.34
N ILE A 447 11.20 -27.12 3.56
CA ILE A 447 10.25 -27.23 4.68
C ILE A 447 8.95 -26.49 4.33
N THR A 448 9.04 -25.26 3.82
CA THR A 448 7.87 -24.50 3.37
C THR A 448 7.13 -25.21 2.25
N PHE A 449 7.84 -25.77 1.26
CA PHE A 449 7.23 -26.52 0.16
C PHE A 449 6.39 -27.70 0.65
N VAL A 450 6.98 -28.55 1.50
CA VAL A 450 6.29 -29.71 2.09
C VAL A 450 5.13 -29.26 2.99
N SER A 451 5.35 -28.21 3.79
CA SER A 451 4.32 -27.66 4.68
C SER A 451 3.13 -27.13 3.88
N MET A 452 3.36 -26.43 2.77
CA MET A 452 2.29 -25.93 1.90
C MET A 452 1.50 -27.08 1.28
N ILE A 453 2.16 -28.12 0.77
CA ILE A 453 1.46 -29.30 0.24
C ILE A 453 0.54 -29.90 1.32
N LEU A 454 1.04 -30.06 2.55
CA LEU A 454 0.25 -30.59 3.65
C LEU A 454 -0.94 -29.68 4.00
N ILE A 455 -0.71 -28.37 4.12
CA ILE A 455 -1.75 -27.40 4.52
C ILE A 455 -2.86 -27.31 3.47
N PHE A 456 -2.52 -27.20 2.17
CA PHE A 456 -3.53 -27.18 1.12
C PHE A 456 -4.30 -28.51 1.04
N THR A 457 -3.62 -29.65 1.24
CA THR A 457 -4.29 -30.96 1.24
C THR A 457 -5.23 -31.11 2.43
N VAL A 458 -4.82 -30.67 3.63
CA VAL A 458 -5.68 -30.62 4.83
C VAL A 458 -6.84 -29.64 4.64
N GLY A 459 -6.61 -28.53 3.93
CA GLY A 459 -7.62 -27.55 3.54
C GLY A 459 -8.62 -28.04 2.47
N GLY A 460 -8.55 -29.30 2.05
CA GLY A 460 -9.51 -29.92 1.14
C GLY A 460 -9.12 -29.88 -0.34
N PHE A 461 -7.93 -29.37 -0.68
CA PHE A 461 -7.45 -29.38 -2.06
C PHE A 461 -6.85 -30.75 -2.44
N SER A 462 -6.95 -31.11 -3.72
CA SER A 462 -6.30 -32.34 -4.21
C SER A 462 -4.77 -32.22 -4.10
N VAL A 463 -4.07 -33.34 -3.92
CA VAL A 463 -2.60 -33.35 -3.80
C VAL A 463 -1.93 -32.69 -5.02
N LEU A 464 -2.48 -32.90 -6.22
CA LEU A 464 -1.98 -32.26 -7.44
C LEU A 464 -2.15 -30.74 -7.38
N ALA A 465 -3.32 -30.25 -6.98
CA ALA A 465 -3.56 -28.81 -6.82
C ALA A 465 -2.66 -28.22 -5.71
N SER A 466 -2.51 -28.90 -4.58
CA SER A 466 -1.63 -28.52 -3.48
C SER A 466 -0.17 -28.40 -3.90
N LEU A 467 0.31 -29.33 -4.75
CA LEU A 467 1.65 -29.26 -5.32
C LEU A 467 1.82 -28.03 -6.21
N VAL A 468 0.85 -27.78 -7.09
CA VAL A 468 0.84 -26.58 -7.95
C VAL A 468 0.82 -25.30 -7.11
N PHE A 469 -0.04 -25.21 -6.08
CA PHE A 469 -0.10 -24.06 -5.18
C PHE A 469 1.22 -23.83 -4.45
N ALA A 470 1.84 -24.88 -3.91
CA ALA A 470 3.12 -24.79 -3.21
C ALA A 470 4.23 -24.30 -4.15
N THR A 471 4.29 -24.82 -5.38
CA THR A 471 5.27 -24.38 -6.39
C THR A 471 5.05 -22.92 -6.78
N VAL A 472 3.81 -22.53 -7.08
CA VAL A 472 3.47 -21.15 -7.44
C VAL A 472 3.81 -20.19 -6.29
N LEU A 473 3.47 -20.53 -5.05
CA LEU A 473 3.75 -19.69 -3.87
C LEU A 473 5.24 -19.44 -3.69
N ILE A 474 6.08 -20.49 -3.77
CA ILE A 474 7.53 -20.35 -3.58
C ILE A 474 8.15 -19.50 -4.69
N LEU A 475 7.81 -19.82 -5.95
CA LEU A 475 8.36 -19.12 -7.11
C LEU A 475 7.93 -17.65 -7.15
N THR A 476 6.65 -17.38 -6.90
CA THR A 476 6.12 -16.01 -6.91
C THR A 476 6.64 -15.20 -5.73
N THR A 477 6.73 -15.77 -4.52
CA THR A 477 7.34 -15.08 -3.36
C THR A 477 8.79 -14.68 -3.66
N PHE A 478 9.56 -15.57 -4.29
CA PHE A 478 10.95 -15.28 -4.67
C PHE A 478 11.04 -14.20 -5.76
N LEU A 479 10.39 -14.43 -6.91
CA LEU A 479 10.50 -13.55 -8.08
C LEU A 479 9.92 -12.16 -7.80
N LEU A 480 8.77 -12.09 -7.13
CA LEU A 480 8.12 -10.82 -6.82
C LEU A 480 8.82 -10.08 -5.69
N GLY A 481 9.40 -10.81 -4.72
CA GLY A 481 10.28 -10.22 -3.71
C GLY A 481 11.47 -9.52 -4.34
N ALA A 482 12.12 -10.17 -5.32
CA ALA A 482 13.24 -9.58 -6.06
C ALA A 482 12.83 -8.29 -6.80
N ILE A 483 11.65 -8.28 -7.43
CA ILE A 483 11.14 -7.07 -8.10
C ILE A 483 10.86 -5.96 -7.10
N ALA A 484 10.18 -6.30 -5.99
CA ALA A 484 9.82 -5.34 -4.96
C ALA A 484 11.05 -4.64 -4.41
N VAL A 485 12.09 -5.40 -4.02
CA VAL A 485 13.35 -4.84 -3.49
C VAL A 485 14.02 -3.92 -4.52
N ARG A 486 14.11 -4.34 -5.78
CA ARG A 486 14.75 -3.51 -6.81
C ARG A 486 13.97 -2.24 -7.13
N VAL A 487 12.66 -2.36 -7.34
CA VAL A 487 11.81 -1.20 -7.66
C VAL A 487 11.74 -0.24 -6.48
N MET A 488 11.72 -0.76 -5.25
CA MET A 488 11.84 0.05 -4.04
C MET A 488 13.18 0.80 -4.01
N GLY A 489 14.28 0.15 -4.37
CA GLY A 489 15.59 0.82 -4.51
C GLY A 489 15.62 1.92 -5.57
N GLU A 490 14.94 1.72 -6.71
CA GLU A 490 14.93 2.69 -7.82
C GLU A 490 13.91 3.83 -7.65
N THR A 491 12.76 3.58 -6.99
CA THR A 491 11.62 4.50 -6.95
C THR A 491 11.22 4.95 -5.55
N GLY A 492 11.74 4.31 -4.50
CA GLY A 492 11.36 4.57 -3.11
C GLY A 492 9.97 4.07 -2.71
N ILE A 493 9.25 3.40 -3.61
CA ILE A 493 7.90 2.85 -3.37
C ILE A 493 7.79 1.40 -3.83
N GLU A 494 6.99 0.60 -3.12
CA GLU A 494 6.74 -0.79 -3.46
C GLU A 494 5.58 -0.92 -4.46
N PRO A 495 5.73 -1.60 -5.61
CA PRO A 495 4.67 -1.77 -6.59
C PRO A 495 3.71 -2.92 -6.22
N VAL A 496 3.04 -2.81 -5.06
CA VAL A 496 2.22 -3.90 -4.47
C VAL A 496 1.03 -4.31 -5.35
N SER A 497 0.39 -3.36 -6.03
CA SER A 497 -0.83 -3.63 -6.80
C SER A 497 -0.57 -4.42 -8.09
N GLY A 498 0.48 -4.06 -8.84
CA GLY A 498 0.82 -4.72 -10.10
C GLY A 498 1.26 -6.16 -9.91
N THR A 499 2.10 -6.43 -8.90
CA THR A 499 2.58 -7.78 -8.58
C THR A 499 1.43 -8.67 -8.08
N SER A 500 0.56 -8.15 -7.23
CA SER A 500 -0.63 -8.88 -6.74
C SER A 500 -1.58 -9.27 -7.88
N PHE A 501 -1.78 -8.37 -8.85
CA PHE A 501 -2.66 -8.64 -9.99
C PHE A 501 -2.09 -9.71 -10.93
N ILE A 502 -0.77 -9.73 -11.14
CA ILE A 502 -0.08 -10.77 -11.92
C ILE A 502 -0.24 -12.14 -11.26
N VAL A 503 -0.08 -12.22 -9.93
CA VAL A 503 -0.32 -13.47 -9.18
C VAL A 503 -1.76 -13.94 -9.38
N LEU A 504 -2.73 -13.04 -9.27
CA LEU A 504 -4.13 -13.37 -9.44
C LEU A 504 -4.43 -13.91 -10.85
N LEU A 505 -3.88 -13.29 -11.89
CA LEU A 505 -4.02 -13.80 -13.26
C LEU A 505 -3.32 -15.14 -13.48
N MET A 506 -2.13 -15.32 -12.91
CA MET A 506 -1.40 -16.57 -12.98
C MET A 506 -2.21 -17.69 -12.34
N LEU A 507 -2.79 -17.45 -11.16
CA LEU A 507 -3.67 -18.41 -10.50
C LEU A 507 -4.93 -18.66 -11.34
N LEU A 508 -5.56 -17.61 -11.85
CA LEU A 508 -6.75 -17.75 -12.69
C LEU A 508 -6.48 -18.58 -13.96
N GLY A 509 -5.35 -18.38 -14.65
CA GLY A 509 -4.99 -19.15 -15.84
C GLY A 509 -4.47 -20.58 -15.57
N VAL A 510 -4.07 -20.88 -14.34
CA VAL A 510 -3.68 -22.24 -13.94
C VAL A 510 -4.89 -23.09 -13.55
N PHE A 511 -5.99 -22.46 -13.13
CA PHE A 511 -7.14 -23.14 -12.52
C PHE A 511 -8.48 -22.97 -13.25
N LEU A 512 -8.58 -22.06 -14.23
CA LEU A 512 -9.58 -22.13 -15.31
C LEU A 512 -9.08 -23.08 -16.40
#